data_AF-A0AAD1Z8C5-F1
#
_entry.id   AF-A0AAD1Z8C5-F1
#
_cell.length_a   1.000
_cell.length_b   1.000
_cell.length_c   1.000
_cell.angle_alpha   90.00
_cell.angle_beta   90.00
_cell.angle_gamma   90.00
#
_symmetry.space_group_name_H-M   'P 1'
#
loop_
_entity.id
_entity.type
_entity.pdbx_description
1 polymer ?
#
loop_
_entity_poly.entity_id
_entity_poly.type
_entity_poly.pdbx_seq_one_letter_code
_entity_poly.pdbx_strand_id
1 'polypeptide(L)'
;MYINKLYVDHPDRFRQYGLWERYADLYPDKDLVYTVGVDDYRKDWFFAQVTRKTGDNAYKSTTWQIKFNLDNVDQAGTYILRLALASAHNSDLQVRINDPDVNPPVFSSGVIGGDNAIARHGIRGIYWLFSVEIPGSELVQGENTIYLTQARSSSPFQGIMYDYIRMESPPSL
;
A
#
# COMPACT_ATOMS: atom_id res chain seq x y z
N MET A 1 -20.32 2.34 12.33
CA MET A 1 -20.32 3.40 11.29
C MET A 1 -21.63 3.33 10.50
N TYR A 2 -22.24 4.46 10.13
CA TYR A 2 -23.53 4.49 9.44
C TYR A 2 -23.37 4.19 7.95
N ILE A 3 -23.72 2.97 7.52
CA ILE A 3 -23.93 2.68 6.09
C ILE A 3 -25.03 3.61 5.60
N ASN A 4 -24.69 4.45 4.61
CA ASN A 4 -25.71 5.26 3.95
C ASN A 4 -26.57 4.34 3.07
N LYS A 5 -27.78 4.06 3.55
CA LYS A 5 -28.73 3.16 2.88
C LYS A 5 -29.07 3.58 1.45
N LEU A 6 -28.90 4.85 1.09
CA LEU A 6 -29.11 5.36 -0.28
C LEU A 6 -28.13 4.77 -1.29
N TYR A 7 -26.97 4.28 -0.84
CA TYR A 7 -25.89 3.82 -1.70
C TYR A 7 -25.61 2.31 -1.55
N VAL A 8 -26.49 1.57 -0.88
CA VAL A 8 -26.44 0.10 -0.83
C VAL A 8 -26.98 -0.44 -2.15
N ASP A 9 -26.25 -1.33 -2.81
CA ASP A 9 -26.57 -1.89 -4.14
C ASP A 9 -26.81 -0.84 -5.24
N HIS A 10 -26.22 0.35 -5.07
CA HIS A 10 -26.32 1.46 -6.02
C HIS A 10 -25.06 1.56 -6.90
N PRO A 11 -25.18 1.94 -8.21
CA PRO A 11 -24.01 2.13 -9.07
C PRO A 11 -23.00 3.15 -8.52
N ASP A 12 -23.49 4.20 -7.86
CA ASP A 12 -22.67 5.20 -7.15
C ASP A 12 -22.26 4.81 -5.71
N ARG A 13 -22.10 3.52 -5.39
CA ARG A 13 -21.69 3.06 -4.04
C ARG A 13 -20.40 3.71 -3.51
N PHE A 14 -19.55 4.22 -4.40
CA PHE A 14 -18.32 4.94 -4.06
C PHE A 14 -18.59 6.29 -3.35
N ARG A 15 -19.82 6.82 -3.41
CA ARG A 15 -20.22 8.07 -2.72
C ARG A 15 -20.53 7.89 -1.23
N GLN A 16 -20.34 6.69 -0.67
CA GLN A 16 -20.53 6.44 0.76
C GLN A 16 -19.43 7.10 1.59
N TYR A 17 -19.63 8.35 2.02
CA TYR A 17 -18.63 9.08 2.79
C TYR A 17 -18.08 8.26 3.96
N GLY A 18 -16.75 8.30 4.16
CA GLY A 18 -16.08 7.52 5.20
C GLY A 18 -15.53 6.15 4.79
N LEU A 19 -15.48 5.82 3.48
CA LEU A 19 -14.91 4.54 3.01
C LEU A 19 -13.53 4.21 3.58
N TRP A 20 -12.66 5.19 3.84
CA TRP A 20 -11.34 4.95 4.43
C TRP A 20 -11.43 4.38 5.86
N GLU A 21 -12.39 4.81 6.69
CA GLU A 21 -12.51 4.27 8.06
C GLU A 21 -12.96 2.80 8.04
N ARG A 22 -13.63 2.35 6.97
CA ARG A 22 -14.00 0.93 6.79
C ARG A 22 -12.80 0.02 6.65
N TYR A 23 -11.59 0.56 6.45
CA TYR A 23 -10.38 -0.24 6.49
C TYR A 23 -10.27 -1.00 7.83
N ALA A 24 -10.55 -0.36 8.97
CA ALA A 24 -10.52 -1.03 10.27
C ALA A 24 -11.65 -2.08 10.45
N ASP A 25 -12.78 -1.94 9.74
CA ASP A 25 -13.85 -2.94 9.75
C ASP A 25 -13.45 -4.21 8.97
N LEU A 26 -12.73 -4.04 7.85
CA LEU A 26 -12.28 -5.14 6.97
C LEU A 26 -10.99 -5.80 7.51
N TYR A 27 -10.15 -5.00 8.15
CA TYR A 27 -8.80 -5.33 8.62
C TYR A 27 -8.66 -4.98 10.12
N PRO A 28 -9.47 -5.59 11.01
CA PRO A 28 -9.48 -5.22 12.43
C PRO A 28 -8.15 -5.53 13.11
N ASP A 29 -7.62 -6.74 12.90
CA ASP A 29 -6.46 -7.24 13.62
C ASP A 29 -5.18 -7.25 12.77
N LYS A 30 -5.31 -7.47 11.46
CA LYS A 30 -4.20 -7.57 10.49
C LYS A 30 -4.43 -6.65 9.31
N ASP A 31 -3.35 -6.24 8.65
CA ASP A 31 -3.42 -5.44 7.42
C ASP A 31 -3.63 -6.30 6.17
N LEU A 32 -3.85 -5.62 5.05
CA LEU A 32 -3.99 -6.23 3.73
C LEU A 32 -2.79 -7.11 3.38
N VAL A 33 -3.08 -8.32 2.92
CA VAL A 33 -2.12 -9.26 2.32
C VAL A 33 -2.62 -9.57 0.92
N TYR A 34 -1.77 -9.34 -0.07
CA TYR A 34 -2.05 -9.58 -1.48
C TYR A 34 -1.04 -10.58 -2.04
N THR A 35 -1.53 -11.67 -2.61
CA THR A 35 -0.73 -12.76 -3.16
C THR A 35 -0.81 -12.75 -4.69
N VAL A 36 0.30 -12.41 -5.33
CA VAL A 36 0.42 -12.32 -6.78
C VAL A 36 0.09 -13.67 -7.42
N GLY A 37 -0.80 -13.66 -8.41
CA GLY A 37 -1.25 -14.87 -9.12
C GLY A 37 -2.40 -15.62 -8.44
N VAL A 38 -2.79 -15.22 -7.22
CA VAL A 38 -3.92 -15.82 -6.48
C VAL A 38 -5.05 -14.80 -6.28
N ASP A 39 -4.73 -13.60 -5.78
CA ASP A 39 -5.72 -12.58 -5.44
C ASP A 39 -6.12 -11.72 -6.66
N ASP A 40 -7.35 -11.18 -6.64
CA ASP A 40 -7.89 -10.31 -7.68
C ASP A 40 -7.84 -8.86 -7.22
N TYR A 41 -6.95 -8.04 -7.81
CA TYR A 41 -6.78 -6.64 -7.45
C TYR A 41 -8.09 -5.80 -7.50
N ARG A 42 -9.10 -6.24 -8.26
CA ARG A 42 -10.40 -5.53 -8.33
C ARG A 42 -11.25 -5.72 -7.08
N LYS A 43 -10.89 -6.67 -6.22
CA LYS A 43 -11.64 -7.10 -5.03
C LYS A 43 -10.79 -7.09 -3.77
N ASP A 44 -9.58 -7.62 -3.87
CA ASP A 44 -8.71 -7.94 -2.74
C ASP A 44 -7.65 -6.85 -2.48
N TRP A 45 -7.52 -5.89 -3.41
CA TRP A 45 -6.73 -4.68 -3.19
C TRP A 45 -7.62 -3.54 -2.71
N PHE A 46 -7.39 -3.07 -1.49
CA PHE A 46 -8.15 -1.93 -0.97
C PHE A 46 -7.70 -0.63 -1.68
N PHE A 47 -8.63 0.29 -1.91
CA PHE A 47 -8.39 1.42 -2.82
C PHE A 47 -7.36 2.45 -2.32
N ALA A 48 -7.08 2.48 -1.02
CA ALA A 48 -6.10 3.38 -0.42
C ALA A 48 -5.48 2.76 0.85
N GLN A 49 -4.16 2.79 0.97
CA GLN A 49 -3.50 2.45 2.23
C GLN A 49 -3.65 3.61 3.20
N VAL A 50 -4.50 3.41 4.20
CA VAL A 50 -4.88 4.44 5.19
C VAL A 50 -4.51 3.97 6.59
N THR A 51 -4.59 4.88 7.55
CA THR A 51 -4.38 4.54 8.95
C THR A 51 -5.52 3.66 9.48
N ARG A 52 -5.20 2.76 10.42
CA ARG A 52 -6.22 1.94 11.08
C ARG A 52 -6.72 2.62 12.34
N LYS A 53 -8.01 2.92 12.40
CA LYS A 53 -8.66 3.45 13.61
C LYS A 53 -8.67 2.39 14.70
N THR A 54 -8.21 2.73 15.90
CA THR A 54 -8.11 1.81 17.06
C THR A 54 -8.87 2.30 18.28
N GLY A 55 -9.50 3.47 18.20
CA GLY A 55 -10.30 4.07 19.26
C GLY A 55 -10.71 5.48 18.88
N ASP A 56 -11.17 6.24 19.86
CA ASP A 56 -11.56 7.64 19.66
C ASP A 56 -10.34 8.48 19.30
N ASN A 57 -10.31 8.96 18.05
CA ASN A 57 -9.21 9.74 17.48
C ASN A 57 -7.82 9.10 17.59
N ALA A 58 -7.75 7.77 17.77
CA ALA A 58 -6.51 7.03 17.83
C ALA A 58 -6.33 6.19 16.56
N TYR A 59 -5.19 6.37 15.88
CA TYR A 59 -4.89 5.69 14.63
C TYR A 59 -3.51 5.02 14.69
N LYS A 60 -3.39 3.88 14.01
CA LYS A 60 -2.13 3.15 13.81
C LYS A 60 -1.69 3.20 12.36
N SER A 61 -0.39 3.13 12.15
CA SER A 61 0.21 2.86 10.84
C SER A 61 -0.29 1.51 10.31
N THR A 62 -0.19 1.34 9.00
CA THR A 62 -0.58 0.09 8.35
C THR A 62 0.56 -0.42 7.49
N THR A 63 0.74 -1.74 7.49
CA THR A 63 1.78 -2.42 6.72
C THR A 63 1.14 -3.48 5.82
N TRP A 64 1.01 -3.16 4.54
CA TRP A 64 0.50 -4.09 3.54
C TRP A 64 1.58 -5.07 3.11
N GLN A 65 1.18 -6.29 2.79
CA GLN A 65 2.07 -7.34 2.30
C GLN A 65 1.73 -7.68 0.85
N ILE A 66 2.74 -7.72 0.00
CA ILE A 66 2.64 -8.28 -1.36
C ILE A 66 3.50 -9.52 -1.40
N LYS A 67 2.86 -10.69 -1.46
CA LYS A 67 3.50 -12.00 -1.56
C LYS A 67 3.62 -12.43 -3.02
N PHE A 68 4.77 -12.95 -3.40
CA PHE A 68 5.02 -13.42 -4.76
C PHE A 68 6.11 -14.49 -4.77
N ASN A 69 6.09 -15.36 -5.78
CA ASN A 69 7.09 -16.40 -5.96
C ASN A 69 8.10 -16.01 -7.04
N LEU A 70 9.37 -16.34 -6.82
CA LEU A 70 10.43 -16.27 -7.83
C LEU A 70 11.02 -17.67 -8.07
N ASP A 71 10.98 -18.13 -9.32
CA ASP A 71 11.54 -19.43 -9.70
C ASP A 71 13.06 -19.45 -9.63
N ASN A 72 13.70 -18.31 -9.93
CA ASN A 72 15.13 -18.08 -9.85
C ASN A 72 15.41 -16.65 -9.41
N VAL A 73 16.51 -16.44 -8.69
CA VAL A 73 16.96 -15.11 -8.25
C VAL A 73 18.40 -14.90 -8.69
N ASP A 74 18.66 -13.78 -9.37
CA ASP A 74 20.01 -13.29 -9.59
C ASP A 74 20.49 -12.58 -8.33
N GLN A 75 21.24 -13.30 -7.49
CA GLN A 75 21.75 -12.80 -6.22
C GLN A 75 22.76 -11.65 -6.37
N ALA A 76 23.37 -11.49 -7.55
CA ALA A 76 24.32 -10.40 -7.83
C ALA A 76 23.66 -9.20 -8.53
N GLY A 77 22.45 -9.39 -9.06
CA GLY A 77 21.71 -8.36 -9.78
C GLY A 77 20.94 -7.40 -8.88
N THR A 78 20.48 -6.29 -9.47
CA THR A 78 19.60 -5.31 -8.82
C THR A 78 18.22 -5.33 -9.48
N TYR A 79 17.21 -5.66 -8.70
CA TYR A 79 15.80 -5.62 -9.10
C TYR A 79 15.26 -4.20 -8.90
N ILE A 80 14.31 -3.77 -9.75
CA ILE A 80 13.71 -2.44 -9.64
C ILE A 80 12.24 -2.56 -9.28
N LEU A 81 11.86 -2.06 -8.11
CA LEU A 81 10.46 -1.87 -7.73
C LEU A 81 10.00 -0.45 -8.08
N ARG A 82 9.13 -0.35 -9.08
CA ARG A 82 8.45 0.88 -9.49
C ARG A 82 7.19 1.06 -8.65
N LEU A 83 7.08 2.19 -7.97
CA LEU A 83 5.91 2.57 -7.17
C LEU A 83 5.32 3.87 -7.72
N ALA A 84 4.15 3.77 -8.34
CA ALA A 84 3.37 4.90 -8.81
C ALA A 84 2.18 5.14 -7.88
N LEU A 85 2.08 6.36 -7.34
CA LEU A 85 1.01 6.77 -6.43
C LEU A 85 0.12 7.79 -7.14
N ALA A 86 -1.18 7.51 -7.19
CA ALA A 86 -2.20 8.42 -7.71
C ALA A 86 -2.44 9.63 -6.79
N SER A 87 -2.15 9.47 -5.50
CA SER A 87 -2.32 10.48 -4.45
C SER A 87 -1.57 10.06 -3.19
N ALA A 88 -1.13 11.04 -2.40
CA ALA A 88 -0.69 10.83 -1.04
C ALA A 88 -1.11 12.01 -0.16
N HIS A 89 -1.43 11.73 1.10
CA HIS A 89 -1.73 12.76 2.09
C HIS A 89 -0.90 12.55 3.35
N ASN A 90 0.04 13.46 3.62
CA ASN A 90 0.87 13.50 4.84
C ASN A 90 1.41 12.13 5.28
N SER A 91 1.92 11.36 4.31
CA SER A 91 2.28 9.94 4.46
C SER A 91 3.76 9.71 4.22
N ASP A 92 4.32 8.70 4.87
CA ASP A 92 5.68 8.20 4.60
C ASP A 92 5.57 6.74 4.21
N LEU A 93 5.87 6.44 2.94
CA LEU A 93 5.89 5.09 2.40
C LEU A 93 7.26 4.48 2.63
N GLN A 94 7.30 3.41 3.42
CA GLN A 94 8.49 2.60 3.64
C GLN A 94 8.35 1.23 2.98
N VAL A 95 9.44 0.75 2.37
CA VAL A 95 9.51 -0.56 1.71
C VAL A 95 10.52 -1.44 2.44
N ARG A 96 10.10 -2.65 2.77
CA ARG A 96 10.98 -3.72 3.28
C ARG A 96 10.75 -5.01 2.51
N ILE A 97 11.74 -5.88 2.47
CA ILE A 97 11.74 -7.12 1.71
C ILE A 97 12.02 -8.26 2.68
N ASN A 98 11.13 -9.27 2.69
CA ASN A 98 11.20 -10.51 3.45
C ASN A 98 11.23 -10.41 4.99
N ASP A 99 11.81 -9.36 5.56
CA ASP A 99 11.82 -9.04 6.99
C ASP A 99 11.15 -7.66 7.23
N PRO A 100 10.00 -7.60 7.92
CA PRO A 100 9.28 -6.35 8.18
C PRO A 100 9.93 -5.47 9.26
N ASP A 101 10.90 -5.97 10.02
CA ASP A 101 11.49 -5.28 11.17
C ASP A 101 12.87 -4.68 10.86
N VAL A 102 13.42 -4.95 9.67
CA VAL A 102 14.70 -4.37 9.22
C VAL A 102 14.69 -2.84 9.28
N ASN A 103 15.76 -2.29 9.85
CA ASN A 103 15.97 -0.85 9.99
C ASN A 103 17.44 -0.50 9.68
N PRO A 104 17.72 0.38 8.70
CA PRO A 104 16.75 1.17 7.91
C PRO A 104 15.94 0.33 6.92
N PRO A 105 14.72 0.76 6.52
CA PRO A 105 14.01 0.14 5.41
C PRO A 105 14.82 0.29 4.11
N VAL A 106 14.58 -0.60 3.13
CA VAL A 106 15.22 -0.51 1.80
C VAL A 106 14.88 0.81 1.11
N PHE A 107 13.69 1.35 1.39
CA PHE A 107 13.29 2.67 0.92
C PHE A 107 12.37 3.37 1.92
N SER A 108 12.48 4.70 2.00
CA SER A 108 11.49 5.59 2.59
C SER A 108 11.31 6.79 1.67
N SER A 109 10.06 7.18 1.42
CA SER A 109 9.75 8.38 0.65
C SER A 109 10.02 9.68 1.44
N GLY A 110 10.21 9.58 2.75
CA GLY A 110 9.96 10.69 3.66
C GLY A 110 8.49 11.10 3.66
N VAL A 111 8.16 12.20 4.32
CA VAL A 111 6.78 12.71 4.33
C VAL A 111 6.45 13.33 2.97
N ILE A 112 5.51 12.71 2.26
CA ILE A 112 5.00 13.14 0.97
C ILE A 112 3.51 13.45 1.02
N GLY A 113 3.02 14.10 -0.03
CA GLY A 113 1.61 14.41 -0.22
C GLY A 113 1.22 15.83 0.17
N GLY A 114 -0.06 16.00 0.51
CA GLY A 114 -0.69 17.30 0.77
C GLY A 114 -1.95 17.53 -0.04
N ASP A 115 -2.31 16.59 -0.91
CA ASP A 115 -3.63 16.56 -1.54
C ASP A 115 -4.68 15.90 -0.63
N ASN A 116 -5.96 16.18 -0.86
CA ASN A 116 -7.07 15.65 -0.05
C ASN A 116 -7.95 14.69 -0.87
N ALA A 117 -7.39 13.90 -1.78
CA ALA A 117 -8.18 13.02 -2.64
C ALA A 117 -8.98 12.00 -1.80
N ILE A 118 -8.35 11.30 -0.86
CA ILE A 118 -9.01 10.31 0.01
C ILE A 118 -10.19 10.94 0.77
N ALA A 119 -9.97 12.07 1.45
CA ALA A 119 -10.99 12.76 2.24
C ALA A 119 -12.15 13.33 1.40
N ARG A 120 -11.91 13.61 0.11
CA ARG A 120 -12.91 14.15 -0.83
C ARG A 120 -13.49 13.11 -1.79
N HIS A 121 -13.15 11.83 -1.63
CA HIS A 121 -13.51 10.78 -2.60
C HIS A 121 -13.05 11.10 -4.03
N GLY A 122 -11.91 11.77 -4.15
CA GLY A 122 -11.27 12.06 -5.42
C GLY A 122 -10.61 10.81 -5.98
N ILE A 123 -10.66 10.67 -7.30
CA ILE A 123 -9.97 9.60 -8.05
C ILE A 123 -8.64 10.08 -8.65
N ARG A 124 -8.20 11.29 -8.30
CA ARG A 124 -6.97 11.92 -8.80
C ARG A 124 -6.40 12.88 -7.76
N GLY A 125 -5.12 12.71 -7.41
CA GLY A 125 -4.35 13.61 -6.56
C GLY A 125 -3.06 14.06 -7.24
N ILE A 126 -2.05 14.37 -6.42
CA ILE A 126 -0.69 14.65 -6.92
C ILE A 126 -0.01 13.30 -7.17
N TYR A 127 0.54 13.15 -8.37
CA TYR A 127 1.20 11.90 -8.78
C TYR A 127 2.63 11.83 -8.26
N TRP A 128 3.02 10.64 -7.78
CA TRP A 128 4.39 10.35 -7.32
C TRP A 128 4.90 9.10 -8.01
N LEU A 129 6.17 9.11 -8.41
CA LEU A 129 6.84 7.95 -8.99
C LEU A 129 8.15 7.71 -8.29
N PHE A 130 8.31 6.52 -7.71
CA PHE A 130 9.53 6.07 -7.08
C PHE A 130 10.09 4.86 -7.82
N SER A 131 11.42 4.76 -7.86
CA SER A 131 12.14 3.60 -8.34
C SER A 131 13.04 3.14 -7.20
N VAL A 132 12.72 1.99 -6.64
CA VAL A 132 13.42 1.41 -5.49
C VAL A 132 14.32 0.30 -6.01
N GLU A 133 15.62 0.43 -5.75
CA GLU A 133 16.60 -0.60 -6.05
C GLU A 133 16.57 -1.66 -4.93
N ILE A 134 16.37 -2.91 -5.31
CA ILE A 134 16.35 -4.06 -4.40
C ILE A 134 17.52 -4.96 -4.80
N PRO A 135 18.57 -5.08 -3.96
CA PRO A 135 19.63 -6.04 -4.19
C PRO A 135 19.05 -7.46 -4.25
N GLY A 136 19.51 -8.28 -5.21
CA GLY A 136 19.10 -9.68 -5.33
C GLY A 136 19.36 -10.51 -4.07
N SER A 137 20.33 -10.09 -3.25
CA SER A 137 20.62 -10.69 -1.93
C SER A 137 19.50 -10.54 -0.89
N GLU A 138 18.57 -9.60 -1.10
CA GLU A 138 17.38 -9.45 -0.24
C GLU A 138 16.26 -10.42 -0.64
N LEU A 139 16.40 -11.10 -1.79
CA LEU A 139 15.40 -12.01 -2.37
C LEU A 139 15.86 -13.46 -2.27
N VAL A 140 14.88 -14.36 -2.19
CA VAL A 140 15.10 -15.81 -2.13
C VAL A 140 14.37 -16.52 -3.27
N GLN A 141 14.86 -17.70 -3.65
CA GLN A 141 14.09 -18.58 -4.52
C GLN A 141 12.85 -19.10 -3.77
N GLY A 142 11.67 -19.04 -4.39
CA GLY A 142 10.39 -19.34 -3.74
C GLY A 142 9.64 -18.09 -3.29
N GLU A 143 8.95 -18.19 -2.14
CA GLU A 143 8.08 -17.12 -1.63
C GLU A 143 8.89 -15.94 -1.10
N ASN A 144 8.57 -14.75 -1.60
CA ASN A 144 9.07 -13.47 -1.12
C ASN A 144 7.90 -12.59 -0.70
N THR A 145 8.16 -11.63 0.19
CA THR A 145 7.17 -10.64 0.63
C THR A 145 7.75 -9.23 0.54
N ILE A 146 7.07 -8.34 -0.17
CA ILE A 146 7.27 -6.88 -0.06
C ILE A 146 6.33 -6.36 1.02
N TYR A 147 6.88 -5.64 2.00
CA TYR A 147 6.13 -4.91 3.01
C TYR A 147 6.07 -3.42 2.63
N LEU A 148 4.86 -2.90 2.43
CA LEU A 148 4.60 -1.49 2.20
C LEU A 148 4.02 -0.88 3.47
N THR A 149 4.78 -0.07 4.18
CA THR A 149 4.34 0.57 5.43
C THR A 149 4.03 2.04 5.18
N GLN A 150 2.81 2.46 5.47
CA GLN A 150 2.50 3.87 5.68
C GLN A 150 2.79 4.18 7.16
N ALA A 151 3.84 4.95 7.43
CA ALA A 151 4.40 5.09 8.78
C ALA A 151 3.74 6.20 9.64
N ARG A 152 2.80 6.98 9.09
CA ARG A 152 2.25 8.18 9.75
C ARG A 152 0.81 7.95 10.20
N SER A 153 0.54 8.09 11.50
CA SER A 153 -0.76 7.72 12.07
C SER A 153 -1.41 8.78 12.97
N SER A 154 -1.20 10.06 12.66
CA SER A 154 -1.77 11.20 13.41
C SER A 154 -3.19 11.61 12.95
N SER A 155 -3.68 11.12 11.80
CA SER A 155 -4.94 11.57 11.20
C SER A 155 -5.64 10.42 10.43
N PRO A 156 -6.99 10.41 10.37
CA PRO A 156 -7.75 9.44 9.58
C PRO A 156 -7.51 9.55 8.08
N PHE A 157 -7.05 10.72 7.61
CA PHE A 157 -6.88 11.00 6.18
C PHE A 157 -5.47 10.72 5.69
N GLN A 158 -4.55 10.36 6.58
CA GLN A 158 -3.21 9.97 6.17
C GLN A 158 -3.30 8.66 5.41
N GLY A 159 -2.86 8.70 4.16
CA GLY A 159 -2.85 7.53 3.32
C GLY A 159 -2.29 7.76 1.93
N ILE A 160 -2.21 6.66 1.21
CA ILE A 160 -1.61 6.53 -0.12
C ILE A 160 -2.62 5.84 -1.03
N MET A 161 -2.83 6.38 -2.22
CA MET A 161 -3.54 5.69 -3.29
C MET A 161 -2.54 5.22 -4.33
N TYR A 162 -2.52 3.91 -4.58
CA TYR A 162 -1.66 3.31 -5.59
C TYR A 162 -2.30 3.42 -6.97
N ASP A 163 -1.50 3.79 -7.95
CA ASP A 163 -1.86 3.70 -9.38
C ASP A 163 -1.30 2.40 -9.96
N TYR A 164 0.00 2.18 -9.77
CA TYR A 164 0.69 1.05 -10.36
C TYR A 164 1.90 0.62 -9.53
N ILE A 165 2.08 -0.70 -9.40
CA ILE A 165 3.24 -1.31 -8.74
C ILE A 165 3.79 -2.37 -9.68
N ARG A 166 5.10 -2.31 -9.96
CA ARG A 166 5.79 -3.27 -10.82
C ARG A 166 7.17 -3.58 -10.28
N MET A 167 7.53 -4.85 -10.24
CA MET A 167 8.90 -5.29 -9.99
C MET A 167 9.52 -5.76 -11.32
N GLU A 168 10.74 -5.34 -11.59
CA GLU A 168 11.50 -5.64 -12.80
C GLU A 168 12.75 -6.43 -12.40
N SER A 169 13.05 -7.52 -13.11
CA SER A 169 14.30 -8.26 -12.94
C SER A 169 15.49 -7.47 -13.48
N PRO A 170 16.72 -7.78 -13.04
CA PRO A 170 17.93 -7.27 -13.66
C PRO A 170 17.93 -7.56 -15.18
N PRO A 171 18.57 -6.72 -16.00
CA PRO A 171 18.77 -7.03 -17.41
C PRO A 171 19.52 -8.36 -17.56
N SER A 172 19.01 -9.26 -18.39
CA SER A 172 19.78 -10.43 -18.82
C SER A 172 20.95 -9.98 -19.68
N LEU A 173 22.16 -10.47 -19.39
CA LEU A 173 23.32 -10.36 -20.29
C LEU A 173 23.08 -11.11 -21.60
#